data_AF-A0A849WYE5-F1
#
_entry.id   AF-A0A849WYE5-F1
#
_cell.length_a   1.000
_cell.length_b   1.000
_cell.length_c   1.000
_cell.angle_alpha   90.00
_cell.angle_beta   90.00
_cell.angle_gamma   90.00
#
_symmetry.space_group_name_H-M   'P 1'
#
loop_
_entity.id
_entity.type
_entity.pdbx_description
1 polymer ?
#
loop_
_entity_poly.entity_id
_entity_poly.type
_entity_poly.pdbx_seq_one_letter_code
_entity_poly.pdbx_strand_id
1 'polypeptide(L)'
;MPKKKKGTNELPFGKILRSIMSERGLTVRAVAEMAGVSSSVVQGWISKSVPHDLAAVSRLAQALGISFKGLLLGQQETVTHATTLEELFEEQDFFEGVCKINIKRLLPRKQGESK
;
A
#
# COMPACT_ATOMS: atom_id res chain seq x y z
N MET A 1 35.31 -20.24 -0.72
CA MET A 1 33.89 -20.61 -0.90
C MET A 1 33.28 -19.71 -1.97
N PRO A 2 32.79 -20.24 -3.11
CA PRO A 2 32.10 -19.42 -4.10
C PRO A 2 30.72 -19.02 -3.56
N LYS A 3 30.44 -17.71 -3.47
CA LYS A 3 29.15 -17.17 -3.02
C LYS A 3 28.05 -17.63 -3.99
N LYS A 4 27.04 -18.33 -3.47
CA LYS A 4 25.86 -18.82 -4.17
C LYS A 4 25.23 -17.68 -4.99
N LYS A 5 25.22 -17.78 -6.32
CA LYS A 5 24.49 -16.84 -7.20
C LYS A 5 23.00 -16.92 -6.84
N LYS A 6 22.48 -15.91 -6.14
CA LYS A 6 21.04 -15.75 -5.88
C LYS A 6 20.33 -15.69 -7.24
N GLY A 7 19.30 -16.51 -7.41
CA GLY A 7 18.51 -16.59 -8.64
C GLY A 7 18.09 -15.20 -9.10
N THR A 8 18.54 -14.82 -10.28
CA THR A 8 18.18 -13.59 -10.97
C THR A 8 16.79 -13.75 -11.54
N ASN A 9 15.77 -13.62 -10.69
CA ASN A 9 14.46 -13.21 -11.18
C ASN A 9 14.56 -11.68 -11.31
N GLU A 10 14.84 -11.18 -12.52
CA GLU A 10 14.93 -9.75 -12.78
C GLU A 10 13.56 -9.10 -12.55
N LEU A 11 13.37 -8.48 -11.39
CA LEU A 11 12.18 -7.69 -11.13
C LEU A 11 12.22 -6.38 -11.93
N PRO A 12 11.09 -5.92 -12.49
CA PRO A 12 11.01 -4.66 -13.24
C PRO A 12 11.14 -3.42 -12.34
N PHE A 13 11.21 -3.58 -11.02
CA PHE A 13 11.29 -2.53 -10.00
C PHE A 13 12.15 -1.32 -10.38
N GLY A 14 13.41 -1.53 -10.78
CA GLY A 14 14.31 -0.42 -11.10
C GLY A 14 13.86 0.42 -12.30
N LYS A 15 13.19 -0.19 -13.29
CA LYS A 15 12.60 0.51 -14.43
C LYS A 15 11.37 1.32 -14.00
N ILE A 16 10.50 0.71 -13.19
CA ILE A 16 9.28 1.36 -12.66
C ILE A 16 9.65 2.57 -11.82
N LEU A 17 10.60 2.42 -10.89
CA LEU A 17 11.06 3.50 -10.04
C LEU A 17 11.64 4.65 -10.87
N ARG A 18 12.42 4.35 -11.92
CA ARG A 18 12.96 5.38 -12.83
C ARG A 18 11.85 6.11 -13.60
N SER A 19 10.80 5.42 -14.03
CA SER A 19 9.64 6.06 -14.68
C SER A 19 8.96 7.05 -13.74
N ILE A 20 8.63 6.60 -12.52
CA ILE A 20 7.98 7.43 -11.50
C ILE A 20 8.83 8.65 -11.16
N MET A 21 10.16 8.47 -11.03
CA MET A 21 11.07 9.59 -10.77
C MET A 21 11.06 10.61 -11.90
N SER A 22 11.05 10.16 -13.16
CA SER A 22 11.01 11.05 -14.32
C SER A 22 9.67 11.77 -14.44
N GLU A 23 8.56 11.07 -14.21
CA GLU A 23 7.20 11.62 -14.26
C GLU A 23 6.96 12.68 -13.18
N ARG A 24 7.52 12.46 -11.98
CA ARG A 24 7.30 13.32 -10.81
C ARG A 24 8.47 14.27 -10.51
N GLY A 25 9.49 14.32 -11.37
CA GLY A 25 10.68 15.18 -11.18
C GLY A 25 11.48 14.86 -9.90
N LEU A 26 11.49 13.62 -9.44
CA LEU A 26 12.14 13.22 -8.19
C LEU A 26 13.63 12.95 -8.38
N THR A 27 14.44 13.47 -7.47
CA THR A 27 15.88 13.17 -7.42
C THR A 27 16.15 11.87 -6.66
N VAL A 28 17.31 11.25 -6.91
CA VAL A 28 17.78 10.07 -6.14
C VAL A 28 17.81 10.36 -4.64
N ARG A 29 18.18 11.59 -4.25
CA ARG A 29 18.21 12.03 -2.86
C ARG A 29 16.81 12.06 -2.24
N ALA A 30 15.84 12.64 -2.93
CA ALA A 30 14.45 12.68 -2.46
C ALA A 30 13.88 11.27 -2.25
N VAL A 31 14.14 10.36 -3.19
CA VAL A 31 13.71 8.96 -3.07
C VAL A 31 14.38 8.25 -1.90
N ALA A 32 15.67 8.52 -1.68
CA ALA A 32 16.43 7.96 -0.56
C ALA A 32 15.87 8.41 0.79
N GLU A 33 15.53 9.71 0.90
CA GLU A 33 14.88 10.29 2.07
C GLU A 33 13.50 9.68 2.32
N MET A 34 12.66 9.53 1.28
CA MET A 34 11.34 8.89 1.38
C MET A 34 11.41 7.41 1.80
N ALA A 35 12.39 6.67 1.29
CA ALA A 35 12.57 5.25 1.60
C ALA A 35 13.29 5.01 2.95
N GLY A 36 13.94 6.05 3.50
CA GLY A 36 14.80 5.94 4.67
C GLY A 36 16.06 5.12 4.42
N VAL A 37 16.68 5.27 3.25
CA VAL A 37 17.91 4.54 2.86
C VAL A 37 18.96 5.51 2.30
N SER A 38 20.17 5.02 2.00
CA SER A 38 21.19 5.86 1.37
C SER A 38 20.95 6.04 -0.14
N SER A 39 21.41 7.15 -0.72
CA SER A 39 21.33 7.37 -2.17
C SER A 39 22.04 6.28 -2.99
N SER A 40 23.06 5.63 -2.42
CA SER A 40 23.75 4.50 -3.07
C SER A 40 22.84 3.27 -3.20
N VAL A 41 21.99 3.01 -2.20
CA VAL A 41 20.99 1.93 -2.26
C VAL A 41 19.99 2.21 -3.37
N VAL A 42 19.47 3.44 -3.46
CA VAL A 42 18.55 3.85 -4.53
C VAL A 42 19.21 3.77 -5.91
N GLN A 43 20.48 4.17 -6.02
CA GLN A 43 21.23 4.05 -7.27
C GLN A 43 21.34 2.58 -7.70
N GLY A 44 21.63 1.68 -6.74
CA GLY A 44 21.66 0.24 -6.97
C GLY A 44 20.31 -0.30 -7.45
N TRP A 45 19.22 0.13 -6.83
CA TRP A 45 17.86 -0.24 -7.24
C TRP A 45 17.58 0.12 -8.71
N ILE A 46 17.95 1.34 -9.10
CA ILE A 46 17.75 1.86 -10.45
C ILE A 46 18.69 1.20 -11.50
N SER A 47 19.82 0.65 -11.06
CA SER A 47 20.85 0.04 -11.93
C SER A 47 20.75 -1.49 -12.07
N LYS A 48 19.60 -2.09 -11.73
CA LYS A 48 19.27 -3.55 -11.82
C LYS A 48 19.53 -4.40 -10.57
N SER A 49 19.77 -3.81 -9.39
CA SER A 49 19.75 -4.62 -8.16
C SER A 49 18.32 -4.85 -7.69
N VAL A 50 17.99 -6.11 -7.39
CA VAL A 50 16.73 -6.45 -6.72
C VAL A 50 16.81 -5.89 -5.29
N PRO A 51 15.81 -5.11 -4.84
CA PRO A 51 15.82 -4.58 -3.48
C PRO A 51 15.76 -5.74 -2.47
N HIS A 52 16.73 -5.79 -1.57
CA HIS A 52 16.76 -6.79 -0.49
C HIS A 52 15.99 -6.34 0.75
N ASP A 53 15.87 -5.02 0.95
CA ASP A 53 15.09 -4.45 2.04
C ASP A 53 13.68 -4.14 1.55
N LEU A 54 12.78 -5.13 1.70
CA LEU A 54 11.37 -4.97 1.34
C LEU A 54 10.63 -3.98 2.25
N ALA A 55 11.12 -3.74 3.47
CA ALA A 55 10.52 -2.76 4.36
C ALA A 55 10.78 -1.33 3.84
N ALA A 56 11.98 -1.07 3.34
CA ALA A 56 12.28 0.21 2.67
C ALA A 56 11.45 0.42 1.40
N VAL A 57 11.23 -0.63 0.62
CA VAL A 57 10.35 -0.57 -0.57
C VAL A 57 8.90 -0.29 -0.18
N SER A 58 8.41 -0.88 0.92
CA SER A 58 7.07 -0.62 1.44
C SER A 58 6.89 0.84 1.89
N ARG A 59 7.86 1.39 2.64
CA ARG A 59 7.85 2.82 3.02
C ARG A 59 7.83 3.73 1.80
N LEU A 60 8.66 3.42 0.80
CA LEU A 60 8.70 4.19 -0.44
C LEU A 60 7.37 4.12 -1.19
N ALA A 61 6.75 2.94 -1.28
CA ALA A 61 5.46 2.77 -1.93
C ALA A 61 4.37 3.62 -1.25
N GLN A 62 4.32 3.61 0.08
CA GLN A 62 3.42 4.47 0.87
C GLN A 62 3.68 5.96 0.61
N ALA A 63 4.95 6.39 0.65
CA ALA A 63 5.33 7.79 0.40
C ALA A 63 4.97 8.25 -1.02
N LEU A 64 5.02 7.34 -2.00
CA LEU A 64 4.64 7.61 -3.39
C LEU A 64 3.13 7.46 -3.65
N GLY A 65 2.34 6.98 -2.69
CA GLY A 65 0.91 6.74 -2.85
C GLY A 65 0.60 5.64 -3.87
N ILE A 66 1.43 4.60 -3.95
CA ILE A 66 1.26 3.47 -4.87
C ILE A 66 1.29 2.15 -4.09
N SER A 67 0.69 1.09 -4.65
CA SER A 67 0.75 -0.22 -4.00
C SER A 67 2.17 -0.80 -4.04
N PHE A 68 2.53 -1.54 -2.98
CA PHE A 68 3.82 -2.22 -2.88
C PHE A 68 4.08 -3.14 -4.08
N LYS A 69 3.06 -3.91 -4.48
CA LYS A 69 3.11 -4.76 -5.67
C LYS A 69 3.25 -3.95 -6.95
N GLY A 70 2.54 -2.83 -7.07
CA GLY A 70 2.66 -1.94 -8.23
C GLY A 70 4.07 -1.41 -8.40
N LEU A 71 4.72 -1.02 -7.31
CA LEU A 71 6.11 -0.59 -7.34
C LEU A 71 7.08 -1.74 -7.71
N LEU A 72 6.89 -2.95 -7.16
CA LEU A 72 7.79 -4.09 -7.37
C LEU A 72 7.63 -4.80 -8.71
N LEU A 73 6.38 -4.97 -9.15
CA LEU A 73 5.99 -5.86 -10.26
C LEU A 73 5.42 -5.09 -11.46
N GLY A 74 5.04 -3.82 -11.28
CA GLY A 74 4.37 -3.04 -12.32
C GLY A 74 2.91 -3.45 -12.53
N GLN A 75 2.37 -4.27 -11.64
CA GLN A 75 0.95 -4.59 -11.60
C GLN A 75 0.22 -3.38 -11.04
N GLN A 76 -0.45 -2.63 -11.91
CA GLN A 76 -1.41 -1.62 -11.48
C GLN A 76 -2.57 -2.36 -10.79
N GLU A 77 -2.47 -2.55 -9.48
CA GLU A 77 -3.68 -2.67 -8.68
C GLU A 77 -4.33 -1.29 -8.77
N THR A 78 -5.49 -1.21 -9.40
CA THR A 78 -6.42 -0.12 -9.15
C THR A 78 -6.70 -0.17 -7.66
N VAL A 79 -5.91 0.54 -6.86
CA VAL A 79 -6.31 0.89 -5.51
C VAL A 79 -7.36 1.97 -5.70
N THR A 80 -8.54 1.53 -6.15
CA THR A 80 -9.75 2.30 -6.08
C THR A 80 -9.99 2.53 -4.60
N HIS A 81 -9.86 3.80 -4.22
CA HIS A 81 -10.29 4.30 -2.94
C HIS A 81 -11.67 3.73 -2.59
N ALA A 82 -11.76 3.18 -1.37
CA ALA A 82 -12.92 2.49 -0.82
C ALA A 82 -13.31 1.25 -1.62
N THR A 83 -12.98 0.07 -1.08
CA THR A 83 -13.84 -1.10 -1.31
C THR A 83 -15.24 -0.66 -0.93
N THR A 84 -16.07 -0.37 -1.92
CA THR A 84 -17.40 0.13 -1.65
C THR A 84 -18.21 -1.00 -1.03
N LEU A 85 -19.22 -0.67 -0.22
CA LEU A 85 -20.03 -1.70 0.45
C LEU A 85 -20.58 -2.72 -0.54
N GLU A 86 -20.83 -2.28 -1.78
CA GLU A 86 -21.35 -3.11 -2.88
C GLU A 86 -20.37 -4.22 -3.34
N GLU A 87 -19.06 -4.06 -3.14
CA GLU A 87 -18.09 -5.13 -3.48
C GLU A 87 -17.96 -6.21 -2.39
N LEU A 88 -18.33 -5.87 -1.15
CA LEU A 88 -18.16 -6.74 0.03
C LEU A 88 -19.44 -7.49 0.42
N PHE A 89 -20.59 -6.98 0.02
CA PHE A 89 -21.89 -7.48 0.43
C PHE A 89 -22.78 -7.70 -0.79
N GLU A 90 -23.36 -8.89 -0.91
CA GLU A 90 -24.42 -9.15 -1.88
C GLU A 90 -25.72 -8.49 -1.39
N GLU A 91 -26.35 -7.68 -2.23
CA GLU A 91 -27.67 -7.13 -1.93
C GLU A 91 -28.69 -8.28 -1.89
N GLN A 92 -29.22 -8.55 -0.70
CA GLN A 92 -30.33 -9.47 -0.51
C GLN A 92 -31.55 -8.68 -0.02
N ASP A 93 -32.63 -8.74 -0.79
CA ASP A 93 -33.91 -8.17 -0.39
C ASP A 93 -34.40 -8.85 0.89
N PHE A 94 -34.34 -8.11 2.00
CA PHE A 94 -34.77 -8.62 3.30
C PHE A 94 -36.30 -8.61 3.47
N PHE A 95 -36.97 -7.62 2.87
CA PHE A 95 -38.42 -7.44 2.94
C PHE A 95 -38.91 -6.46 1.87
N GLU A 96 -39.94 -6.83 1.10
CA GLU A 96 -40.62 -5.93 0.16
C GLU A 96 -41.97 -5.49 0.75
N GLY A 97 -42.10 -4.20 1.06
CA GLY A 97 -43.32 -3.61 1.63
C GLY A 97 -43.06 -2.34 2.44
N VAL A 98 -44.10 -1.79 3.10
CA VAL A 98 -43.96 -0.60 3.95
C VAL A 98 -43.59 -1.02 5.37
N CYS A 99 -42.46 -0.54 5.88
CA CYS A 99 -42.05 -0.79 7.26
C CYS A 99 -41.81 0.54 8.02
N LYS A 100 -42.06 0.53 9.33
CA LYS A 100 -41.72 1.61 10.25
C LYS A 100 -40.61 1.14 11.18
N ILE A 101 -39.42 1.70 11.03
CA ILE A 101 -38.24 1.33 11.83
C ILE A 101 -38.03 2.37 12.94
N ASN A 102 -37.79 1.91 14.16
CA ASN A 102 -37.38 2.78 15.27
C ASN A 102 -36.06 2.26 15.88
N ILE A 103 -34.97 2.97 15.62
CA ILE A 103 -33.64 2.63 16.15
C ILE A 103 -33.37 3.52 17.36
N LYS A 104 -33.11 2.92 18.52
CA LYS A 104 -32.69 3.64 19.73
C LYS A 104 -31.32 3.17 20.16
N ARG A 105 -30.36 4.08 20.16
CA ARG A 105 -29.05 3.85 20.77
C ARG A 105 -29.23 3.84 22.29
N LEU A 106 -28.95 2.70 22.92
CA LEU A 106 -28.92 2.60 24.38
C LEU A 106 -27.58 3.15 24.87
N LEU A 107 -27.64 3.96 25.93
CA LEU A 107 -26.47 4.40 26.67
C LEU A 107 -26.32 3.52 27.93
N PRO A 108 -25.09 3.21 28.35
CA PRO A 108 -24.85 2.48 29.59
C PRO A 108 -25.48 3.24 30.76
N ARG A 109 -26.22 2.54 31.63
CA ARG A 109 -26.60 3.11 32.92
C ARG A 109 -25.32 3.35 33.70
N LYS A 110 -24.97 4.62 33.94
CA LYS A 110 -24.07 4.95 35.05
C LYS A 110 -24.80 4.50 36.31
N GLN A 111 -24.39 3.37 36.88
CA GLN A 111 -24.75 3.05 38.26
C GLN A 111 -24.19 4.19 39.10
N GLY A 112 -25.08 5.08 39.54
CA GLY A 112 -24.76 6.02 40.59
C GLY A 112 -24.37 5.22 41.83
N GLU A 113 -23.26 5.63 42.43
CA GLU A 113 -22.82 5.26 43.75
C GLU A 113 -23.99 5.35 44.73
N SER A 114 -24.52 4.21 45.16
CA SER A 114 -25.25 4.15 46.42
C SER A 114 -24.23 3.83 47.50
N LYS A 115 -23.89 4.88 48.26
CA LYS A 115 -23.40 4.78 49.63
C LYS A 115 -24.35 3.97 50.50
#